data_AF-A0A0M8TE63-F1
#
_entry.id   AF-A0A0M8TE63-F1
#
_cell.length_a   1.000
_cell.length_b   1.000
_cell.length_c   1.000
_cell.angle_alpha   90.00
_cell.angle_beta   90.00
_cell.angle_gamma   90.00
#
_symmetry.space_group_name_H-M   'P 1'
#
loop_
_entity.id
_entity.type
_entity.pdbx_description
1 polymer ?
#
loop_
_entity_poly.entity_id
_entity_poly.type
_entity_poly.pdbx_seq_one_letter_code
_entity_poly.pdbx_strand_id
1 'polypeptide(L)'
;MRTPVFELHIRPMFSATDRDHMIPHGLDLWDYAQVVEHAEHIFDRVEDGTMPPTALGGPWPQEWIDLFTRWREGGLKRLELGTAQFTVTRSPSAVTVKATGTFPAAGYLGWLQLESQSDTAKTYVLHFEPPDAPVAGTADEFEFKERYSSSDTRTLFIHDSTGVQER
;
A
#
# COMPACT_ATOMS: atom_id res chain seq x y z
N MET A 1 -11.87 10.94 -12.89
CA MET A 1 -10.58 10.20 -12.74
C MET A 1 -10.44 9.84 -11.27
N ARG A 2 -9.89 8.68 -10.92
CA ARG A 2 -9.67 8.28 -9.51
C ARG A 2 -8.61 9.18 -8.88
N THR A 3 -8.82 9.54 -7.61
CA THR A 3 -7.83 10.22 -6.77
C THR A 3 -6.63 9.29 -6.54
N PRO A 4 -5.40 9.68 -6.91
CA PRO A 4 -4.22 8.87 -6.68
C PRO A 4 -4.00 8.62 -5.19
N VAL A 5 -3.39 7.48 -4.87
CA VAL A 5 -3.12 7.04 -3.50
C VAL A 5 -1.71 6.49 -3.44
N PHE A 6 -0.94 6.89 -2.43
CA PHE A 6 0.49 6.60 -2.34
C PHE A 6 0.84 5.11 -2.56
N GLU A 7 0.29 4.22 -1.73
CA GLU A 7 0.68 2.80 -1.69
C GLU A 7 0.39 2.05 -3.00
N LEU A 8 -0.65 2.48 -3.74
CA LEU A 8 -1.11 1.83 -4.96
C LEU A 8 -0.58 2.48 -6.25
N HIS A 9 -0.39 3.80 -6.22
CA HIS A 9 -0.17 4.57 -7.45
C HIS A 9 1.19 5.25 -7.48
N ILE A 10 1.75 5.64 -6.33
CA ILE A 10 3.00 6.43 -6.26
C ILE A 10 4.18 5.56 -5.87
N ARG A 11 4.06 4.79 -4.78
CA ARG A 11 5.11 3.88 -4.32
C ARG A 11 5.62 2.95 -5.43
N PRO A 12 4.75 2.33 -6.27
CA PRO A 12 5.22 1.45 -7.34
C PRO A 12 5.98 2.15 -8.48
N MET A 13 5.91 3.48 -8.58
CA MET A 13 6.66 4.26 -9.58
C MET A 13 8.14 4.38 -9.21
N PHE A 14 8.47 4.18 -7.93
CA PHE A 14 9.86 4.09 -7.48
C PHE A 14 10.30 2.63 -7.49
N SER A 15 11.27 2.32 -8.36
CA SER A 15 11.83 0.97 -8.40
C SER A 15 12.63 0.67 -7.13
N ALA A 16 12.90 -0.61 -6.87
CA ALA A 16 13.80 -1.00 -5.79
C ALA A 16 15.19 -0.37 -5.98
N THR A 17 15.66 -0.26 -7.21
CA THR A 17 16.93 0.39 -7.54
C THR A 17 16.91 1.88 -7.21
N ASP A 18 15.83 2.61 -7.52
CA ASP A 18 15.71 4.02 -7.16
C ASP A 18 15.77 4.21 -5.64
N ARG A 19 15.02 3.39 -4.91
CA ARG A 19 15.01 3.40 -3.44
C ARG A 19 16.40 3.14 -2.88
N ASP A 20 17.08 2.10 -3.34
CA ASP A 20 18.40 1.72 -2.84
C ASP A 20 19.45 2.81 -3.10
N HIS A 21 19.34 3.55 -4.21
CA HIS A 21 20.19 4.70 -4.49
C HIS A 21 19.90 5.89 -3.58
N MET A 22 18.64 6.11 -3.20
CA MET A 22 18.24 7.26 -2.38
C MET A 22 18.42 7.04 -0.87
N ILE A 23 18.42 5.80 -0.39
CA ILE A 23 18.66 5.48 1.03
C ILE A 23 19.98 6.10 1.56
N PRO A 24 21.15 5.97 0.87
CA PRO A 24 22.39 6.64 1.27
C PRO A 24 22.31 8.17 1.33
N HIS A 25 21.35 8.77 0.63
CA HIS A 25 21.08 10.21 0.63
C HIS A 25 20.05 10.63 1.68
N GLY A 26 19.57 9.70 2.52
CA GLY A 26 18.62 9.97 3.58
C GLY A 26 17.16 10.04 3.13
N LEU A 27 16.82 9.47 1.97
CA LEU A 27 15.45 9.42 1.45
C LEU A 27 15.05 7.97 1.12
N ASP A 28 14.12 7.40 1.87
CA ASP A 28 13.45 6.16 1.53
C ASP A 28 12.22 6.44 0.65
N LEU A 29 12.33 6.17 -0.65
CA LEU A 29 11.28 6.38 -1.64
C LEU A 29 10.03 5.49 -1.45
N TRP A 30 10.07 4.51 -0.53
CA TRP A 30 8.90 3.72 -0.15
C TRP A 30 8.30 4.13 1.19
N ASP A 31 8.92 5.09 1.89
CA ASP A 31 8.35 5.69 3.09
C ASP A 31 7.47 6.89 2.74
N TYR A 32 6.20 6.81 3.11
CA TYR A 32 5.22 7.86 2.80
C TYR A 32 5.63 9.22 3.38
N ALA A 33 6.09 9.26 4.64
CA ALA A 33 6.36 10.52 5.31
C ALA A 33 7.54 11.24 4.65
N GLN A 34 8.59 10.50 4.30
CA GLN A 34 9.73 11.04 3.57
C GLN A 34 9.36 11.46 2.15
N VAL A 35 8.57 10.68 1.41
CA VAL A 35 8.13 11.08 0.07
C VAL A 35 7.25 12.34 0.12
N VAL A 36 6.39 12.48 1.13
CA VAL A 36 5.60 13.70 1.36
C VAL A 36 6.50 14.90 1.68
N GLU A 37 7.44 14.74 2.61
CA GLU A 37 8.37 15.79 3.00
C GLU A 37 9.18 16.32 1.81
N HIS A 38 9.54 15.42 0.89
CA HIS A 38 10.36 15.73 -0.28
C HIS A 38 9.58 15.85 -1.59
N ALA A 39 8.24 15.91 -1.55
CA ALA A 39 7.40 15.80 -2.74
C ALA A 39 7.72 16.84 -3.82
N GLU A 40 7.94 18.11 -3.44
CA GLU A 40 8.31 19.17 -4.38
C GLU A 40 9.67 18.92 -5.03
N HIS A 41 10.68 18.56 -4.24
CA HIS A 41 12.02 18.29 -4.78
C HIS A 41 12.02 17.04 -5.68
N ILE A 42 11.26 16.00 -5.34
CA ILE A 42 11.08 14.84 -6.20
C ILE A 42 10.45 15.26 -7.53
N PHE A 43 9.39 16.09 -7.49
CA PHE A 43 8.73 16.59 -8.69
C PHE A 43 9.69 17.36 -9.60
N ASP A 44 10.43 18.33 -9.06
CA ASP A 44 11.38 19.14 -9.84
C ASP A 44 12.39 18.24 -10.58
N ARG A 45 12.85 17.17 -9.92
CA ARG A 45 13.82 16.21 -10.48
C ARG A 45 13.24 15.29 -11.54
N VAL A 46 11.97 14.89 -11.43
CA VAL A 46 11.36 14.03 -12.46
C VAL A 46 10.84 14.86 -13.63
N GLU A 47 10.41 16.10 -13.39
CA GLU A 47 9.98 17.05 -14.44
C GLU A 47 11.16 17.54 -15.28
N ASP A 48 12.36 17.69 -14.69
CA ASP A 48 13.56 18.05 -15.44
C ASP A 48 13.99 16.98 -16.48
N GLY A 49 13.42 15.77 -16.39
CA GLY A 49 13.65 14.68 -17.32
C GLY A 49 15.04 14.04 -17.22
N THR A 50 15.78 14.26 -16.14
CA THR A 50 17.09 13.68 -15.88
C THR A 50 17.04 12.49 -14.92
N MET A 51 15.94 12.35 -14.17
CA MET A 51 15.73 11.27 -13.22
C MET A 51 14.48 10.43 -13.54
N PRO A 52 14.55 9.10 -13.34
CA PRO A 52 15.76 8.30 -13.10
C PRO A 52 16.78 8.34 -14.27
N PRO A 53 18.09 8.12 -14.02
CA PRO A 53 19.07 8.07 -15.10
C PRO A 53 18.75 6.94 -16.09
N THR A 54 19.04 7.13 -17.38
CA THR A 54 18.79 6.11 -18.43
C THR A 54 19.42 4.75 -18.14
N ALA A 55 20.59 4.74 -17.49
CA ALA A 55 21.27 3.51 -17.08
C ALA A 55 20.50 2.70 -16.02
N LEU A 56 19.54 3.32 -15.32
CA LEU A 56 18.79 2.74 -14.20
C LEU A 56 17.27 2.68 -14.45
N GLY A 57 16.83 2.89 -15.68
CA GLY A 57 15.40 2.83 -16.04
C GLY A 57 14.92 4.02 -16.87
N GLY A 58 15.67 5.13 -16.84
CA GLY A 58 15.35 6.34 -17.60
C GLY A 58 14.26 7.20 -16.99
N PRO A 59 14.08 8.42 -17.54
CA PRO A 59 13.17 9.41 -16.98
C PRO A 59 11.73 8.91 -16.96
N TRP A 60 10.96 9.41 -15.99
CA TRP A 60 9.53 9.09 -15.93
C TRP A 60 8.81 9.56 -17.21
N PRO A 61 7.87 8.75 -17.73
CA PRO A 61 7.03 9.20 -18.82
C PRO A 61 6.04 10.26 -18.31
N GLN A 62 5.47 11.06 -19.22
CA GLN A 62 4.63 12.20 -18.85
C GLN A 62 3.43 11.79 -17.98
N GLU A 63 2.81 10.64 -18.25
CA GLU A 63 1.67 10.14 -17.48
C GLU A 63 2.00 9.87 -16.00
N TRP A 64 3.27 9.55 -15.69
CA TRP A 64 3.75 9.36 -14.33
C TRP A 64 3.96 10.69 -13.63
N ILE A 65 4.53 11.68 -14.34
CA ILE A 65 4.67 13.06 -13.85
C ILE A 65 3.28 13.65 -13.55
N ASP A 66 2.31 13.47 -14.45
CA ASP A 66 0.93 13.93 -14.27
C ASP A 66 0.24 13.23 -13.08
N LEU A 67 0.48 11.92 -12.91
CA LEU A 67 -0.04 11.14 -11.79
C LEU A 67 0.52 11.63 -10.45
N PHE A 68 1.83 11.87 -10.38
CA PHE A 68 2.51 12.40 -9.19
C PHE A 68 2.02 13.81 -8.86
N THR A 69 1.87 14.67 -9.88
CA THR A 69 1.33 16.03 -9.75
C THR A 69 -0.06 16.01 -9.12
N ARG A 70 -0.97 15.18 -9.65
CA ARG A 70 -2.34 15.04 -9.11
C ARG A 70 -2.36 14.52 -7.68
N TRP A 71 -1.44 13.62 -7.32
CA TRP A 71 -1.35 13.12 -5.95
C TRP A 71 -0.87 14.22 -4.98
N ARG A 72 0.18 14.94 -5.37
CA ARG A 72 0.77 16.04 -4.60
C ARG A 72 -0.23 17.16 -4.36
N GLU A 73 -0.88 17.63 -5.43
CA GLU A 73 -1.87 18.71 -5.36
C GLU A 73 -3.21 18.25 -4.76
N GLY A 74 -3.52 16.95 -4.85
CA GLY A 74 -4.74 16.34 -4.35
C GLY A 74 -4.72 15.98 -2.86
N GLY A 75 -3.79 16.53 -2.08
CA GLY A 75 -3.74 16.32 -0.63
C GLY A 75 -3.01 15.05 -0.19
N LEU A 76 -2.15 14.49 -1.05
CA LEU A 76 -1.18 13.45 -0.69
C LEU A 76 -1.85 12.20 -0.09
N LYS A 77 -3.00 11.82 -0.64
CA LYS A 77 -3.84 10.72 -0.12
C LYS A 77 -3.04 9.41 0.01
N ARG A 78 -3.28 8.68 1.10
CA ARG A 78 -2.69 7.36 1.38
C ARG A 78 -3.74 6.37 1.85
N LEU A 79 -3.41 5.09 1.80
CA LEU A 79 -4.17 4.05 2.48
C LEU A 79 -3.94 4.12 3.98
N GLU A 80 -4.98 3.73 4.71
CA GLU A 80 -4.93 3.52 6.14
C GLU A 80 -4.74 2.03 6.42
N LEU A 81 -4.14 1.72 7.57
CA LEU A 81 -4.19 0.36 8.10
C LEU A 81 -5.55 0.17 8.77
N GLY A 82 -6.26 -0.88 8.35
CA GLY A 82 -7.56 -1.18 8.93
C GLY A 82 -7.45 -1.86 10.29
N THR A 83 -8.60 -2.01 10.95
CA THR A 83 -8.75 -2.81 12.17
C THR A 83 -9.79 -3.90 11.89
N ALA A 84 -9.52 -5.13 12.28
CA ALA A 84 -10.46 -6.23 12.11
C ALA A 84 -10.29 -7.30 13.19
N GLN A 85 -11.31 -8.14 13.34
CA GLN A 85 -11.19 -9.44 13.96
C GLN A 85 -10.71 -10.45 12.91
N PHE A 86 -9.63 -11.16 13.22
CA PHE A 86 -9.03 -12.14 12.32
C PHE A 86 -9.32 -13.57 12.79
N THR A 87 -9.70 -14.43 11.86
CA THR A 87 -9.84 -15.87 12.09
C THR A 87 -9.03 -16.62 11.03
N VAL A 88 -8.16 -17.53 11.47
CA VAL A 88 -7.42 -18.42 10.57
C VAL A 88 -7.95 -19.83 10.72
N THR A 89 -8.49 -20.38 9.63
CA THR A 89 -8.99 -21.76 9.58
C THR A 89 -8.05 -22.59 8.72
N ARG A 90 -7.43 -23.60 9.33
CA ARG A 90 -6.57 -24.57 8.63
C ARG A 90 -7.35 -25.87 8.45
N SER A 91 -7.56 -26.28 7.20
CA SER A 91 -8.23 -27.54 6.84
C SER A 91 -7.35 -28.35 5.89
N PRO A 92 -7.65 -29.64 5.66
CA PRO A 92 -6.89 -30.45 4.70
C PRO A 92 -6.91 -29.91 3.27
N SER A 93 -7.90 -29.10 2.89
CA SER A 93 -8.04 -28.56 1.53
C SER A 93 -7.46 -27.16 1.34
N ALA A 94 -7.35 -26.36 2.41
CA ALA A 94 -6.75 -25.04 2.37
C ALA A 94 -6.56 -24.45 3.76
N VAL A 95 -5.76 -23.39 3.81
CA VAL A 95 -5.81 -22.38 4.86
C VAL A 95 -6.66 -21.20 4.39
N THR A 96 -7.52 -20.67 5.26
CA THR A 96 -8.35 -19.49 5.01
C THR A 96 -8.12 -18.46 6.11
N VAL A 97 -7.76 -17.25 5.71
CA VAL A 97 -7.64 -16.08 6.58
C VAL A 97 -8.89 -15.23 6.35
N LYS A 98 -9.64 -14.96 7.41
CA LYS A 98 -10.85 -14.15 7.38
C LYS A 98 -10.64 -12.91 8.24
N ALA A 99 -10.92 -11.74 7.69
CA ALA A 99 -10.95 -10.47 8.41
C ALA A 99 -12.38 -9.93 8.40
N THR A 100 -12.93 -9.61 9.56
CA THR A 100 -14.27 -9.04 9.71
C THR A 100 -14.26 -7.84 10.63
N GLY A 101 -15.16 -6.90 10.40
CA GLY A 101 -15.33 -5.75 11.26
C GLY A 101 -16.31 -4.76 10.65
N THR A 102 -16.27 -3.54 11.18
CA THR A 102 -17.02 -2.39 10.66
C THR A 102 -16.02 -1.33 10.25
N PHE A 103 -16.26 -0.68 9.11
CA PHE A 103 -15.41 0.43 8.68
C PHE A 103 -15.46 1.62 9.65
N PRO A 104 -14.49 2.55 9.59
CA PRO A 104 -14.51 3.76 10.43
C PRO A 104 -15.70 4.69 10.13
N ALA A 105 -16.11 4.79 8.86
CA ALA A 105 -17.23 5.59 8.40
C ALA A 105 -17.82 5.03 7.10
N ALA A 106 -18.95 5.57 6.66
CA ALA A 106 -19.53 5.25 5.36
C ALA A 106 -18.56 5.60 4.22
N GLY A 107 -18.61 4.83 3.12
CA GLY A 107 -17.84 5.09 1.91
C GLY A 107 -16.38 4.62 1.95
N TYR A 108 -15.92 4.03 3.06
CA TYR A 108 -14.63 3.35 3.10
C TYR A 108 -14.64 2.09 2.23
N LEU A 109 -13.50 1.81 1.59
CA LEU A 109 -13.22 0.53 0.96
C LEU A 109 -12.11 -0.17 1.74
N GLY A 110 -11.99 -1.48 1.58
CA GLY A 110 -10.89 -2.22 2.20
C GLY A 110 -10.64 -3.57 1.55
N TRP A 111 -9.48 -4.14 1.84
CA TRP A 111 -9.08 -5.46 1.40
C TRP A 111 -7.92 -5.99 2.23
N LEU A 112 -7.72 -7.30 2.18
CA LEU A 112 -6.53 -7.95 2.72
C LEU A 112 -5.55 -8.17 1.55
N GLN A 113 -4.34 -7.63 1.66
CA GLN A 113 -3.33 -7.70 0.60
C GLN A 113 -2.16 -8.56 1.04
N LEU A 114 -1.72 -9.51 0.20
CA LEU A 114 -0.43 -10.16 0.41
C LEU A 114 0.68 -9.15 0.10
N GLU A 115 1.35 -8.64 1.13
CA GLU A 115 2.42 -7.64 1.00
C GLU A 115 3.75 -8.31 0.70
N SER A 116 4.07 -9.39 1.41
CA SER A 116 5.31 -10.10 1.21
C SER A 116 5.15 -11.61 1.42
N GLN A 117 5.98 -12.35 0.70
CA GLN A 117 6.10 -13.79 0.84
C GLN A 117 7.57 -14.16 0.72
N SER A 118 8.08 -14.83 1.75
CA SER A 118 9.39 -15.50 1.73
C SER A 118 9.21 -17.02 1.66
N ASP A 119 10.30 -17.77 1.75
CA ASP A 119 10.22 -19.23 1.86
C ASP A 119 9.57 -19.70 3.16
N THR A 120 9.60 -18.87 4.21
CA THR A 120 9.17 -19.24 5.57
C THR A 120 7.94 -18.47 6.04
N ALA A 121 7.59 -17.34 5.43
CA ALA A 121 6.56 -16.45 5.94
C ALA A 121 5.68 -15.84 4.83
N LYS A 122 4.45 -15.51 5.20
CA LYS A 122 3.57 -14.62 4.44
C LYS A 122 3.14 -13.48 5.35
N THR A 123 3.19 -12.26 4.84
CA THR A 123 2.66 -11.08 5.53
C THR A 123 1.51 -10.53 4.73
N TYR A 124 0.34 -10.52 5.34
CA TYR A 124 -0.82 -9.81 4.81
C TYR A 124 -0.96 -8.46 5.52
N VAL A 125 -1.39 -7.44 4.78
CA VAL A 125 -1.73 -6.12 5.32
C VAL A 125 -3.22 -5.89 5.12
N LEU A 126 -3.91 -5.44 6.16
CA LEU A 126 -5.29 -4.97 6.04
C LEU A 126 -5.27 -3.48 5.66
N HIS A 127 -5.65 -3.18 4.42
CA HIS A 127 -5.75 -1.81 3.94
C HIS A 127 -7.19 -1.32 3.94
N PHE A 128 -7.37 -0.09 4.41
CA PHE A 128 -8.57 0.72 4.23
C PHE A 128 -8.25 1.91 3.34
N GLU A 129 -9.16 2.22 2.43
CA GLU A 129 -9.12 3.43 1.61
C GLU A 129 -10.28 4.35 2.04
N PRO A 130 -9.97 5.54 2.59
CA PRO A 130 -11.00 6.51 2.92
C PRO A 130 -11.64 7.07 1.63
N PRO A 131 -12.93 7.48 1.67
CA PRO A 131 -13.56 8.14 0.53
C PRO A 131 -12.88 9.49 0.26
N ASP A 132 -12.95 9.97 -0.98
CA ASP A 132 -12.35 11.25 -1.38
C ASP A 132 -12.97 12.46 -0.67
N ALA A 133 -14.24 12.31 -0.23
CA ALA A 133 -14.93 13.27 0.62
C ALA A 133 -15.77 12.51 1.65
N PRO A 134 -16.05 13.11 2.83
CA PRO A 134 -16.92 12.49 3.83
C PRO A 134 -18.27 12.07 3.23
N VAL A 135 -18.64 10.81 3.44
CA VAL A 135 -19.94 10.27 3.01
C VAL A 135 -20.86 10.21 4.21
N ALA A 136 -22.06 10.78 4.08
CA ALA A 136 -23.08 10.68 5.12
C ALA A 136 -23.66 9.26 5.15
N GLY A 137 -23.81 8.69 6.35
CA GLY A 137 -24.39 7.36 6.53
C GLY A 137 -23.75 6.60 7.70
N THR A 138 -24.21 5.37 7.89
CA THR A 138 -23.61 4.42 8.84
C THR A 138 -22.44 3.71 8.18
N ALA A 139 -21.41 3.38 8.97
CA ALA A 139 -20.32 2.55 8.49
C ALA A 139 -20.81 1.14 8.13
N ASP A 140 -20.32 0.61 7.02
CA ASP A 140 -20.66 -0.73 6.56
C ASP A 140 -19.82 -1.79 7.29
N GLU A 141 -20.42 -2.96 7.48
CA GLU A 141 -19.67 -4.16 7.87
C GLU A 141 -18.91 -4.72 6.68
N PHE A 142 -17.76 -5.33 6.94
CA PHE A 142 -16.95 -5.98 5.91
C PHE A 142 -16.56 -7.40 6.29
N GLU A 143 -16.30 -8.20 5.25
CA GLU A 143 -15.74 -9.53 5.36
C GLU A 143 -14.77 -9.77 4.20
N PHE A 144 -13.48 -9.89 4.51
CA PHE A 144 -12.43 -10.24 3.55
C PHE A 144 -11.94 -11.66 3.79
N LYS A 145 -11.64 -12.38 2.71
CA LYS A 145 -11.18 -13.77 2.75
C LYS A 145 -10.02 -13.98 1.81
N GLU A 146 -8.94 -14.49 2.35
CA GLU A 146 -7.79 -14.97 1.61
C GLU A 146 -7.67 -16.49 1.79
N ARG A 147 -7.44 -17.21 0.69
CA ARG A 147 -7.37 -18.68 0.69
C ARG A 147 -6.13 -19.13 -0.06
N TYR A 148 -5.34 -19.98 0.58
CA TYR A 148 -4.15 -20.57 -0.02
C TYR A 148 -4.02 -22.06 0.30
N SER A 149 -3.12 -22.74 -0.43
CA SER A 149 -2.96 -24.20 -0.34
C SER A 149 -2.76 -24.67 1.10
N SER A 150 -3.37 -25.79 1.47
CA SER A 150 -3.11 -26.46 2.76
C SER A 150 -1.68 -26.98 2.87
N SER A 151 -0.99 -27.16 1.74
CA SER A 151 0.42 -27.52 1.70
C SER A 151 1.36 -26.35 2.02
N ASP A 152 0.85 -25.12 2.08
CA ASP A 152 1.64 -23.94 2.42
C ASP A 152 1.74 -23.81 3.95
N THR A 153 2.89 -24.22 4.48
CA THR A 153 3.16 -24.26 5.93
C THR A 153 3.88 -23.03 6.44
N ARG A 154 3.98 -21.96 5.64
CA ARG A 154 4.63 -20.71 6.04
C ARG A 154 3.93 -20.09 7.25
N THR A 155 4.71 -19.44 8.11
CA THR A 155 4.21 -18.62 9.20
C THR A 155 3.41 -17.45 8.64
N LEU A 156 2.24 -17.19 9.22
CA LEU A 156 1.35 -16.13 8.79
C LEU A 156 1.49 -14.93 9.71
N PHE A 157 1.82 -13.79 9.13
CA PHE A 157 1.79 -12.49 9.78
C PHE A 157 0.66 -11.64 9.19
N ILE A 158 0.00 -10.88 10.06
CA ILE A 158 -1.00 -9.90 9.68
C ILE A 158 -0.59 -8.56 10.25
N HIS A 159 -0.47 -7.57 9.37
CA HIS A 159 -0.24 -6.17 9.70
C HIS A 159 -1.55 -5.40 9.59
N ASP A 160 -1.95 -4.80 10.70
CA ASP A 160 -3.14 -3.95 10.81
C ASP A 160 -2.81 -2.69 11.63
N SER A 161 -3.81 -1.88 11.97
CA SER A 161 -3.62 -0.64 12.73
C SER A 161 -3.00 -0.83 14.12
N THR A 162 -2.97 -2.05 14.65
CA THR A 162 -2.40 -2.39 15.96
C THR A 162 -0.96 -2.92 15.88
N GLY A 163 -0.43 -3.08 14.66
CA GLY A 163 0.91 -3.59 14.38
C GLY A 163 0.90 -4.94 13.67
N VAL A 164 2.05 -5.62 13.70
CA VAL A 164 2.22 -6.93 13.05
C VAL A 164 2.00 -8.04 14.08
N GLN A 165 1.11 -8.98 13.77
CA GLN A 165 0.75 -10.10 14.63
C GLN A 165 0.93 -11.45 13.90
N GLU A 166 1.50 -12.43 14.58
CA GLU A 166 1.55 -13.82 14.12
C GLU A 166 0.18 -14.52 14.31
N ARG A 167 -0.19 -15.42 13.39
CA ARG A 167 -1.53 -16.07 13.36
C ARG A 167 -1.53 -17.58 13.07
#